data_AF-A0A520I7V8-F1
#
_entry.id   AF-A0A520I7V8-F1
#
_cell.length_a   1.000
_cell.length_b   1.000
_cell.length_c   1.000
_cell.angle_alpha   90.00
_cell.angle_beta   90.00
_cell.angle_gamma   90.00
#
_symmetry.space_group_name_H-M   'P 1'
#
loop_
_entity.id
_entity.type
_entity.pdbx_description
1 polymer ?
#
loop_
_entity_poly.entity_id
_entity_poly.type
_entity_poly.pdbx_seq_one_letter_code
_entity_poly.pdbx_strand_id
1 'polypeptide(L)'
;MTRQIGKFGLVPSLMVAASLAGLASASASAGPVTMPALFPTPTSIELGSGTIALGRSVSLIAAPGVDADTIALIRSILTTSGVETITTARRLPSVIDGTYVVLGTAVAPIVRDALARGRAVADDHAEGYTIASLASASGGVVTLAGHDADGLFHAAQTFRQLARRSAIPAMVIQDHPAMPIRGTIEGFYGAPWSMADRTRHLDFLATVKANTYVYSPKDDPYARDRWREAYPAATLKALGTLATTARRNHVDFVYAVSPGPSVCFSDPADVQALERKFDAMRS
;
A
#
# COMPACT_ATOMS: atom_id res chain seq x y z
N MET A 1 21.85 78.93 65.11
CA MET A 1 22.46 77.67 64.67
C MET A 1 22.48 77.65 63.13
N THR A 2 23.68 77.55 62.55
CA THR A 2 24.04 76.90 61.25
C THR A 2 23.23 77.23 59.98
N ARG A 3 23.83 77.97 59.02
CA ARG A 3 24.56 77.54 57.79
C ARG A 3 23.66 76.91 56.71
N GLN A 4 23.39 77.55 55.56
CA GLN A 4 24.17 77.68 54.30
C GLN A 4 24.10 76.47 53.33
N ILE A 5 23.82 76.77 52.04
CA ILE A 5 24.24 76.09 50.78
C ILE A 5 23.46 74.80 50.41
N GLY A 6 23.09 74.50 49.15
CA GLY A 6 23.36 75.10 47.85
C GLY A 6 22.66 74.35 46.70
N LYS A 7 22.73 74.93 45.50
CA LYS A 7 22.19 74.42 44.22
C LYS A 7 23.04 73.28 43.64
N PHE A 8 22.38 72.26 43.09
CA PHE A 8 22.84 71.34 42.04
C PHE A 8 21.58 71.03 41.19
N GLY A 9 21.51 71.12 39.86
CA GLY A 9 22.52 70.88 38.84
C GLY A 9 22.38 69.44 38.33
N LEU A 10 21.36 69.13 37.52
CA LEU A 10 21.24 67.83 36.83
C LEU A 10 21.29 68.01 35.32
N VAL A 11 22.32 67.39 34.73
CA VAL A 11 22.60 67.26 33.30
C VAL A 11 21.84 66.03 32.75
N PRO A 12 21.32 66.03 31.52
CA PRO A 12 20.67 64.85 30.95
C PRO A 12 21.70 63.87 30.39
N SER A 13 21.71 62.63 30.88
CA SER A 13 22.50 61.54 30.30
C SER A 13 21.69 60.86 29.19
N LEU A 14 22.16 61.01 27.95
CA LEU A 14 21.74 60.22 26.78
C LEU A 14 22.22 58.77 26.96
N MET A 15 21.30 57.81 27.07
CA MET A 15 21.61 56.39 26.84
C MET A 15 21.33 56.04 25.37
N VAL A 16 22.40 55.75 24.63
CA VAL A 16 22.33 55.12 23.31
C VAL A 16 22.20 53.62 23.52
N ALA A 17 21.02 53.05 23.25
CA ALA A 17 20.82 51.62 23.19
C ALA A 17 21.13 51.13 21.77
N ALA A 18 22.29 50.47 21.60
CA ALA A 18 22.63 49.76 20.37
C ALA A 18 21.86 48.43 20.34
N SER A 19 20.85 48.34 19.49
CA SER A 19 20.12 47.09 19.20
C SER A 19 20.86 46.27 18.14
N LEU A 20 21.62 45.26 18.57
CA LEU A 20 22.05 44.18 17.68
C LEU A 20 20.85 43.26 17.40
N ALA A 21 20.22 43.44 16.25
CA ALA A 21 19.29 42.46 15.69
C ALA A 21 20.08 41.26 15.14
N GLY A 22 20.28 40.24 15.97
CA GLY A 22 20.76 38.94 15.51
C GLY A 22 19.65 38.21 14.76
N LEU A 23 19.82 38.04 13.44
CA LEU A 23 19.03 37.12 12.63
C LEU A 23 19.41 35.68 13.04
N ALA A 24 18.75 35.16 14.07
CA ALA A 24 18.78 33.73 14.35
C ALA A 24 17.94 33.03 13.28
N SER A 25 18.60 32.44 12.29
CA SER A 25 17.97 31.48 11.38
C SER A 25 17.35 30.36 12.22
N ALA A 26 16.02 30.33 12.28
CA ALA A 26 15.30 29.23 12.91
C ALA A 26 15.57 27.96 12.10
N SER A 27 16.53 27.16 12.55
CA SER A 27 16.65 25.77 12.13
C SER A 27 15.32 25.11 12.44
N ALA A 28 14.54 24.77 11.40
CA ALA A 28 13.33 23.98 11.56
C ALA A 28 13.74 22.67 12.24
N SER A 29 13.49 22.57 13.55
CA SER A 29 13.67 21.35 14.30
C SER A 29 12.77 20.30 13.64
N ALA A 30 13.39 19.31 13.01
CA ALA A 30 12.66 18.14 12.52
C ALA A 30 11.97 17.53 13.73
N GLY A 31 10.63 17.52 13.72
CA GLY A 31 9.82 16.93 14.79
C GLY A 31 10.23 15.46 15.05
N PRO A 32 9.90 14.92 16.23
CA PRO A 32 10.30 13.56 16.58
C PRO A 32 9.79 12.56 15.55
N VAL A 33 10.70 11.73 15.04
CA VAL A 33 10.35 10.63 14.13
C VAL A 33 9.55 9.60 14.91
N THR A 34 8.28 9.42 14.54
CA THR A 34 7.38 8.47 15.21
C THR A 34 7.17 7.23 14.36
N MET A 35 7.11 6.07 15.02
CA MET A 35 6.77 4.80 14.39
C MET A 35 5.37 4.89 13.77
N PRO A 36 5.20 4.54 12.48
CA PRO A 36 3.88 4.54 11.85
C PRO A 36 3.02 3.40 12.43
N ALA A 37 1.76 3.70 12.76
CA ALA A 37 0.76 2.68 12.99
C ALA A 37 0.28 2.16 11.62
N LEU A 38 0.56 0.89 11.33
CA LEU A 38 0.25 0.23 10.06
C LEU A 38 -0.66 -0.96 10.29
N PHE A 39 -1.57 -1.21 9.37
CA PHE A 39 -2.46 -2.38 9.41
C PHE A 39 -2.53 -3.10 8.05
N PRO A 40 -2.38 -4.44 7.99
CA PRO A 40 -1.89 -5.31 9.07
C PRO A 40 -0.53 -4.87 9.59
N THR A 41 -0.24 -5.18 10.86
CA THR A 41 1.05 -4.87 11.50
C THR A 41 2.16 -5.62 10.77
N PRO A 42 3.20 -4.93 10.24
CA PRO A 42 4.31 -5.59 9.61
C PRO A 42 5.10 -6.49 10.56
N THR A 43 5.72 -7.55 10.04
CA THR A 43 6.61 -8.43 10.81
C THR A 43 7.75 -7.66 11.49
N SER A 44 8.40 -6.73 10.76
CA SER A 44 9.47 -5.88 11.30
C SER A 44 9.41 -4.46 10.75
N ILE A 45 9.70 -3.48 11.61
CA ILE A 45 9.93 -2.08 11.23
C ILE A 45 11.15 -1.55 11.99
N GLU A 46 12.17 -1.13 11.25
CA GLU A 46 13.37 -0.50 11.79
C GLU A 46 13.43 0.96 11.35
N LEU A 47 13.38 1.89 12.32
CA LEU A 47 13.48 3.32 12.03
C LEU A 47 14.93 3.72 11.76
N GLY A 48 15.11 4.52 10.73
CA GLY A 48 16.34 5.25 10.43
C GLY A 48 16.24 6.73 10.81
N SER A 49 17.21 7.50 10.34
CA SER A 49 17.30 8.93 10.60
C SER A 49 16.70 9.76 9.47
N GLY A 50 15.86 10.72 9.84
CA GLY A 50 15.26 11.68 8.90
C GLY A 50 13.88 11.25 8.39
N THR A 51 13.32 12.11 7.54
CA THR A 51 11.99 11.90 6.94
C THR A 51 12.00 12.37 5.49
N ILE A 52 11.08 11.83 4.69
CA ILE A 52 10.88 12.15 3.28
C ILE A 52 9.49 12.78 3.15
N ALA A 53 9.44 14.00 2.63
CA ALA A 53 8.19 14.58 2.15
C ALA A 53 7.99 14.21 0.67
N LEU A 54 6.79 13.74 0.30
CA LEU A 54 6.50 13.42 -1.11
C LEU A 54 6.57 14.66 -2.02
N GLY A 55 6.20 15.83 -1.49
CA GLY A 55 6.19 17.08 -2.23
C GLY A 55 5.16 17.10 -3.36
N ARG A 56 5.31 18.05 -4.30
CA ARG A 56 4.43 18.17 -5.48
C ARG A 56 4.89 17.37 -6.70
N SER A 57 6.14 16.88 -6.68
CA SER A 57 6.76 16.18 -7.81
C SER A 57 7.52 14.95 -7.35
N VAL A 58 7.23 13.79 -7.96
CA VAL A 58 7.87 12.50 -7.68
C VAL A 58 8.31 11.85 -8.98
N SER A 59 9.52 11.28 -8.98
CA SER A 59 10.01 10.42 -10.06
C SER A 59 9.70 8.95 -9.74
N LEU A 60 8.84 8.34 -10.54
CA LEU A 60 8.46 6.93 -10.44
C LEU A 60 9.36 6.07 -11.33
N ILE A 61 9.97 5.04 -10.75
CA ILE A 61 10.85 4.09 -11.41
C ILE A 61 10.26 2.69 -11.22
N ALA A 62 9.53 2.19 -12.22
CA ALA A 62 9.05 0.81 -12.23
C ALA A 62 10.08 -0.09 -12.91
N ALA A 63 10.46 -1.18 -12.23
CA ALA A 63 11.27 -2.22 -12.84
C ALA A 63 10.52 -2.94 -13.97
N PRO A 64 11.22 -3.57 -14.93
CA PRO A 64 10.58 -4.43 -15.91
C PRO A 64 9.78 -5.55 -15.24
N GLY A 65 8.58 -5.84 -15.76
CA GLY A 65 7.72 -6.92 -15.28
C GLY A 65 6.70 -6.54 -14.20
N VAL A 66 6.71 -5.30 -13.71
CA VAL A 66 5.61 -4.79 -12.86
C VAL A 66 4.34 -4.65 -13.71
N ASP A 67 3.23 -5.18 -13.21
CA ASP A 67 1.96 -5.12 -13.90
C ASP A 67 1.39 -3.68 -13.92
N ALA A 68 0.52 -3.42 -14.91
CA ALA A 68 -0.03 -2.09 -15.13
C ALA A 68 -0.96 -1.62 -14.00
N ASP A 69 -1.66 -2.55 -13.35
CA ASP A 69 -2.62 -2.24 -12.29
C ASP A 69 -1.89 -1.80 -11.01
N THR A 70 -0.78 -2.44 -10.64
CA THR A 70 0.09 -2.02 -9.55
C THR A 70 0.72 -0.65 -9.81
N ILE A 71 1.17 -0.37 -11.04
CA ILE A 71 1.68 0.96 -11.42
C ILE A 71 0.57 2.01 -11.28
N ALA A 72 -0.65 1.69 -11.75
CA ALA A 72 -1.80 2.59 -11.64
C ALA A 72 -2.18 2.85 -10.17
N LEU A 73 -2.14 1.83 -9.31
CA LEU A 73 -2.35 1.96 -7.87
C LEU A 73 -1.34 2.92 -7.24
N ILE A 74 -0.04 2.77 -7.50
CA ILE A 74 0.99 3.67 -6.96
C ILE A 74 0.78 5.11 -7.43
N ARG A 75 0.47 5.31 -8.72
CA ARG A 75 0.15 6.66 -9.24
C ARG A 75 -1.07 7.26 -8.55
N SER A 76 -2.11 6.47 -8.31
CA SER A 76 -3.31 6.89 -7.58
C SER A 76 -3.00 7.28 -6.13
N ILE A 77 -2.17 6.48 -5.44
CA ILE A 77 -1.70 6.77 -4.07
C ILE A 77 -0.95 8.11 -4.04
N LEU A 78 0.00 8.31 -4.95
CA LEU A 78 0.78 9.54 -5.03
C LEU A 78 -0.12 10.76 -5.29
N THR A 79 -1.04 10.66 -6.25
CA THR A 79 -1.98 11.74 -6.60
C THR A 79 -2.89 12.09 -5.42
N THR A 80 -3.44 11.07 -4.74
CA THR A 80 -4.29 11.24 -3.55
C THR A 80 -3.52 11.86 -2.38
N SER A 81 -2.19 11.69 -2.35
CA SER A 81 -1.30 12.26 -1.34
C SER A 81 -0.82 13.68 -1.69
N GLY A 82 -1.36 14.30 -2.75
CA GLY A 82 -1.05 15.67 -3.15
C GLY A 82 0.12 15.84 -4.12
N VAL A 83 0.64 14.75 -4.68
CA VAL A 83 1.63 14.83 -5.76
C VAL A 83 0.93 15.21 -7.06
N GLU A 84 1.39 16.27 -7.71
CA GLU A 84 0.78 16.79 -8.93
C GLU A 84 1.51 16.33 -10.19
N THR A 85 2.84 16.18 -10.09
CA THR A 85 3.70 15.76 -11.19
C THR A 85 4.34 14.41 -10.88
N ILE A 86 3.99 13.39 -11.66
CA ILE A 86 4.59 12.05 -11.54
C ILE A 86 5.35 11.74 -12.83
N THR A 87 6.66 11.99 -12.83
CA THR A 87 7.53 11.66 -13.97
C THR A 87 7.92 10.20 -13.94
N THR A 88 8.15 9.61 -15.12
CA THR A 88 8.71 8.26 -15.22
C THR A 88 10.21 8.35 -15.47
N ALA A 89 11.00 7.77 -14.57
CA ALA A 89 12.44 7.66 -14.72
C ALA A 89 12.83 6.20 -14.93
N ARG A 90 13.96 5.98 -15.61
CA ARG A 90 14.49 4.63 -15.90
C ARG A 90 15.64 4.22 -14.98
N ARG A 91 16.19 5.16 -14.23
CA ARG A 91 17.40 4.98 -13.41
C ARG A 91 17.30 5.86 -12.17
N LEU A 92 17.82 5.34 -11.07
CA LEU A 92 17.99 6.12 -9.84
C LEU A 92 19.34 6.87 -9.89
N PRO A 93 19.36 8.21 -9.80
CA PRO A 93 20.61 8.98 -9.88
C PRO A 93 21.55 8.63 -8.71
N SER A 94 22.86 8.79 -8.88
CA SER A 94 23.84 8.51 -7.81
C SER A 94 23.70 9.49 -6.63
N VAL A 95 23.36 10.74 -6.92
CA VAL A 95 23.05 11.78 -5.94
C VAL A 95 21.53 11.98 -5.93
N ILE A 96 20.92 11.93 -4.75
CA ILE A 96 19.47 12.07 -4.59
C ILE A 96 19.12 13.56 -4.53
N ASP A 97 18.62 14.10 -5.64
CA ASP A 97 18.27 15.50 -5.87
C ASP A 97 16.75 15.78 -5.87
N GLY A 98 15.96 14.78 -5.47
CA GLY A 98 14.50 14.89 -5.39
C GLY A 98 13.88 13.65 -4.73
N THR A 99 12.56 13.51 -4.88
CA THR A 99 11.82 12.36 -4.36
C THR A 99 11.61 11.29 -5.42
N TYR A 100 12.06 10.08 -5.14
CA TYR A 100 11.98 8.92 -6.01
C TYR A 100 11.17 7.80 -5.36
N VAL A 101 10.31 7.15 -6.15
CA VAL A 101 9.66 5.89 -5.77
C VAL A 101 10.13 4.82 -6.73
N VAL A 102 10.83 3.81 -6.23
CA VAL A 102 11.31 2.66 -6.98
C VAL A 102 10.41 1.47 -6.64
N LEU A 103 9.90 0.75 -7.64
CA LEU A 103 9.04 -0.41 -7.40
C LEU A 103 9.38 -1.57 -8.33
N GLY A 104 9.29 -2.79 -7.81
CA GLY A 104 9.46 -4.02 -8.59
C GLY A 104 9.70 -5.25 -7.73
N THR A 105 9.91 -6.39 -8.38
CA THR A 105 10.37 -7.58 -7.67
C THR A 105 11.83 -7.42 -7.23
N ALA A 106 12.18 -8.00 -6.09
CA ALA A 106 13.51 -7.87 -5.47
C ALA A 106 14.66 -8.40 -6.36
N VAL A 107 14.35 -9.29 -7.29
CA VAL A 107 15.33 -9.84 -8.25
C VAL A 107 15.77 -8.80 -9.29
N ALA A 108 14.94 -7.80 -9.58
CA ALA A 108 15.24 -6.77 -10.58
C ALA A 108 16.46 -5.93 -10.14
N PRO A 109 17.49 -5.75 -11.00
CA PRO A 109 18.73 -5.06 -10.63
C PRO A 109 18.51 -3.67 -10.02
N ILE A 110 17.60 -2.87 -10.62
CA ILE A 110 17.31 -1.52 -10.14
C ILE A 110 16.69 -1.49 -8.74
N VAL A 111 15.89 -2.51 -8.38
CA VAL A 111 15.28 -2.64 -7.06
C VAL A 111 16.33 -3.08 -6.05
N ARG A 112 17.16 -4.05 -6.41
CA ARG A 112 18.27 -4.54 -5.57
C ARG A 112 19.26 -3.43 -5.24
N ASP A 113 19.65 -2.63 -6.23
CA ASP A 113 20.54 -1.48 -6.05
C ASP A 113 19.91 -0.43 -5.13
N ALA A 114 18.60 -0.18 -5.28
CA ALA A 114 17.86 0.76 -4.43
C ALA A 114 17.72 0.26 -2.99
N LEU A 115 17.50 -1.04 -2.77
CA LEU A 115 17.51 -1.67 -1.43
C LEU A 115 18.90 -1.56 -0.78
N ALA A 116 19.97 -1.84 -1.54
CA ALA A 116 21.34 -1.77 -1.03
C ALA A 116 21.69 -0.35 -0.54
N ARG A 117 21.23 0.70 -1.24
CA ARG A 117 21.38 2.10 -0.79
C ARG A 117 20.64 2.39 0.52
N GLY A 118 19.48 1.76 0.72
CA GLY A 118 18.72 1.81 1.96
C GLY A 118 19.23 0.87 3.05
N ARG A 119 20.33 0.14 2.82
CA ARG A 119 20.87 -0.91 3.71
C ARG A 119 19.83 -1.98 4.07
N ALA A 120 18.92 -2.27 3.16
CA ALA A 120 17.85 -3.23 3.34
C ALA A 120 18.12 -4.52 2.54
N VAL A 121 17.61 -5.64 3.04
CA VAL A 121 17.62 -6.92 2.36
C VAL A 121 16.19 -7.27 1.92
N ALA A 122 16.06 -7.96 0.79
CA ALA A 122 14.77 -8.43 0.33
C ALA A 122 14.21 -9.52 1.24
N ASP A 123 12.92 -9.49 1.50
CA ASP A 123 12.19 -10.63 2.06
C ASP A 123 12.08 -11.75 1.00
N ASP A 124 12.25 -12.99 1.44
CA ASP A 124 12.28 -14.17 0.59
C ASP A 124 11.08 -15.11 0.75
N HIS A 125 10.07 -14.72 1.54
CA HIS A 125 8.82 -15.47 1.68
C HIS A 125 7.84 -15.16 0.54
N ALA A 126 6.98 -16.13 0.21
CA ALA A 126 5.87 -15.92 -0.72
C ALA A 126 4.95 -14.79 -0.25
N GLU A 127 4.51 -13.94 -1.18
CA GLU A 127 3.78 -12.69 -0.91
C GLU A 127 4.52 -11.72 0.05
N GLY A 128 5.80 -11.98 0.34
CA GLY A 128 6.66 -11.16 1.18
C GLY A 128 7.16 -9.93 0.45
N TYR A 129 7.51 -8.89 1.20
CA TYR A 129 8.05 -7.65 0.64
C TYR A 129 8.93 -6.88 1.62
N THR A 130 9.79 -6.05 1.04
CA THR A 130 10.62 -5.07 1.75
C THR A 130 10.27 -3.66 1.28
N ILE A 131 10.05 -2.74 2.22
CA ILE A 131 10.03 -1.29 1.94
C ILE A 131 11.26 -0.67 2.56
N ALA A 132 12.06 0.06 1.78
CA ALA A 132 13.18 0.83 2.29
C ALA A 132 13.00 2.31 1.94
N SER A 133 13.15 3.18 2.93
CA SER A 133 13.05 4.63 2.73
C SER A 133 14.33 5.30 3.22
N LEU A 134 14.95 6.04 2.30
CA LEU A 134 16.21 6.73 2.50
C LEU A 134 15.97 8.23 2.36
N ALA A 135 16.14 8.97 3.46
CA ALA A 135 16.07 10.43 3.44
C ALA A 135 17.40 11.04 2.94
N SER A 136 17.29 12.15 2.21
CA SER A 136 18.39 12.99 1.73
C SER A 136 18.09 14.46 2.02
N ALA A 137 19.10 15.32 2.02
CA ALA A 137 18.92 16.77 2.24
C ALA A 137 17.97 17.42 1.20
N SER A 138 17.92 16.87 -0.01
CA SER A 138 17.15 17.36 -1.16
C SER A 138 15.92 16.51 -1.51
N GLY A 139 15.59 15.50 -0.70
CA GLY A 139 14.46 14.61 -0.98
C GLY A 139 14.65 13.21 -0.39
N GLY A 140 14.41 12.18 -1.17
CA GLY A 140 14.58 10.80 -0.69
C GLY A 140 14.16 9.74 -1.70
N VAL A 141 14.40 8.49 -1.33
CA VAL A 141 14.03 7.32 -2.12
C VAL A 141 13.13 6.43 -1.28
N VAL A 142 11.98 6.05 -1.81
CA VAL A 142 11.14 4.98 -1.26
C VAL A 142 11.17 3.81 -2.23
N THR A 143 11.74 2.69 -1.80
CA THR A 143 11.83 1.45 -2.56
C THR A 143 10.76 0.48 -2.08
N LEU A 144 9.94 -0.01 -2.99
CA LEU A 144 8.93 -1.04 -2.77
C LEU A 144 9.38 -2.31 -3.49
N ALA A 145 9.85 -3.30 -2.75
CA ALA A 145 10.41 -4.53 -3.28
C ALA A 145 9.56 -5.73 -2.89
N GLY A 146 8.81 -6.30 -3.84
CA GLY A 146 8.10 -7.57 -3.61
C GLY A 146 9.03 -8.76 -3.82
N HIS A 147 8.83 -9.85 -3.08
CA HIS A 147 9.39 -11.15 -3.43
C HIS A 147 8.87 -11.60 -4.80
N ASP A 148 7.55 -11.48 -4.97
CA ASP A 148 6.77 -11.77 -6.17
C ASP A 148 5.81 -10.59 -6.47
N ALA A 149 4.87 -10.80 -7.41
CA ALA A 149 3.89 -9.78 -7.79
C ALA A 149 2.91 -9.45 -6.66
N ASP A 150 2.48 -10.46 -5.89
CA ASP A 150 1.54 -10.30 -4.77
C ASP A 150 2.20 -9.54 -3.61
N GLY A 151 3.45 -9.88 -3.29
CA GLY A 151 4.27 -9.15 -2.33
C GLY A 151 4.48 -7.69 -2.74
N LEU A 152 4.72 -7.42 -4.03
CA LEU A 152 4.84 -6.05 -4.52
C LEU A 152 3.53 -5.27 -4.35
N PHE A 153 2.39 -5.91 -4.64
CA PHE A 153 1.08 -5.32 -4.40
C PHE A 153 0.84 -5.04 -2.90
N HIS A 154 1.24 -5.97 -2.03
CA HIS A 154 1.18 -5.77 -0.58
C HIS A 154 2.08 -4.62 -0.10
N ALA A 155 3.26 -4.45 -0.69
CA ALA A 155 4.12 -3.28 -0.46
C ALA A 155 3.42 -1.98 -0.86
N ALA A 156 2.71 -1.97 -1.99
CA ALA A 156 1.91 -0.82 -2.43
C ALA A 156 0.81 -0.47 -1.42
N GLN A 157 0.17 -1.47 -0.79
CA GLN A 157 -0.86 -1.26 0.24
C GLN A 157 -0.29 -0.70 1.55
N THR A 158 0.94 -1.07 1.91
CA THR A 158 1.65 -0.43 3.03
C THR A 158 2.08 1.00 2.66
N PHE A 159 2.58 1.21 1.45
CA PHE A 159 2.90 2.55 0.95
C PHE A 159 1.68 3.47 0.92
N ARG A 160 0.49 2.97 0.58
CA ARG A 160 -0.79 3.70 0.67
C ARG A 160 -1.03 4.30 2.06
N GLN A 161 -0.63 3.59 3.12
CA GLN A 161 -0.79 4.07 4.50
C GLN A 161 0.31 5.07 4.87
N LEU A 162 1.55 4.81 4.45
CA LEU A 162 2.68 5.70 4.68
C LEU A 162 2.50 7.06 3.98
N ALA A 163 2.02 7.05 2.74
CA ALA A 163 1.85 8.24 1.90
C ALA A 163 0.76 9.21 2.42
N ARG A 164 -0.15 8.76 3.28
CA ARG A 164 -1.15 9.61 3.94
C ARG A 164 -0.55 10.51 5.03
N ARG A 165 0.67 10.21 5.48
CA ARG A 165 1.36 11.01 6.49
C ARG A 165 1.96 12.25 5.84
N SER A 166 2.15 13.31 6.62
CA SER A 166 2.84 14.53 6.16
C SER A 166 4.29 14.25 5.73
N ALA A 167 4.93 13.27 6.34
CA ALA A 167 6.25 12.78 5.97
C ALA A 167 6.39 11.28 6.27
N ILE A 168 7.14 10.58 5.42
CA ILE A 168 7.49 9.18 5.57
C ILE A 168 8.83 9.12 6.31
N PRO A 169 8.92 8.52 7.51
CA PRO A 169 10.20 8.32 8.17
C PRO A 169 11.16 7.50 7.31
N ALA A 170 12.46 7.78 7.39
CA ALA A 170 13.45 6.82 6.92
C ALA A 170 13.30 5.54 7.75
N MET A 171 13.15 4.40 7.08
CA MET A 171 12.89 3.11 7.73
C MET A 171 13.12 1.95 6.76
N VAL A 172 13.27 0.76 7.32
CA VAL A 172 13.14 -0.53 6.63
C VAL A 172 11.96 -1.29 7.22
N ILE A 173 11.04 -1.73 6.37
CA ILE A 173 9.97 -2.66 6.69
C ILE A 173 10.27 -3.96 5.97
N GLN A 174 10.24 -5.08 6.70
CA GLN A 174 10.21 -6.41 6.12
C GLN A 174 8.93 -7.09 6.62
N ASP A 175 8.13 -7.59 5.69
CA ASP A 175 6.81 -8.09 6.00
C ASP A 175 6.43 -9.25 5.08
N HIS A 176 5.71 -10.21 5.63
CA HIS A 176 5.21 -11.38 4.92
C HIS A 176 4.04 -11.97 5.71
N PRO A 177 3.09 -12.65 5.04
CA PRO A 177 1.94 -13.19 5.73
C PRO A 177 2.32 -14.41 6.59
N ALA A 178 1.78 -14.47 7.81
CA ALA A 178 1.90 -15.66 8.66
C ALA A 178 1.03 -16.84 8.17
N MET A 179 0.00 -16.56 7.36
CA MET A 179 -0.93 -17.55 6.80
C MET A 179 -1.03 -17.36 5.28
N PRO A 180 -0.87 -18.41 4.47
CA PRO A 180 -0.90 -18.30 3.01
C PRO A 180 -2.29 -18.03 2.44
N ILE A 181 -3.36 -18.29 3.20
CA ILE A 181 -4.75 -18.07 2.78
C ILE A 181 -5.41 -17.13 3.77
N ARG A 182 -5.87 -15.97 3.31
CA ARG A 182 -6.42 -14.89 4.14
C ARG A 182 -7.61 -14.28 3.41
N GLY A 183 -8.79 -14.28 4.01
CA GLY A 183 -9.94 -13.91 3.21
C GLY A 183 -11.30 -14.01 3.86
N THR A 184 -12.31 -14.07 2.99
CA THR A 184 -13.72 -14.20 3.38
C THR A 184 -14.39 -15.26 2.54
N ILE A 185 -15.29 -16.02 3.15
CA ILE A 185 -16.27 -16.87 2.47
C ILE A 185 -17.65 -16.24 2.58
N GLU A 186 -18.31 -15.98 1.47
CA GLU A 186 -19.73 -15.59 1.45
C GLU A 186 -20.58 -16.85 1.69
N GLY A 187 -20.59 -17.36 2.92
CA GLY A 187 -21.12 -18.69 3.23
C GLY A 187 -22.44 -18.72 4.01
N PHE A 188 -23.06 -17.56 4.25
CA PHE A 188 -24.27 -17.43 5.07
C PHE A 188 -25.56 -17.79 4.30
N TYR A 189 -26.64 -18.03 5.06
CA TYR A 189 -28.00 -18.15 4.55
C TYR A 189 -28.69 -16.79 4.51
N GLY A 190 -29.60 -16.60 3.55
CA GLY A 190 -30.28 -15.33 3.30
C GLY A 190 -29.80 -14.66 2.01
N ALA A 191 -30.35 -13.47 1.74
CA ALA A 191 -30.11 -12.74 0.50
C ALA A 191 -28.61 -12.60 0.19
N PRO A 192 -28.13 -13.16 -0.96
CA PRO A 192 -26.73 -13.03 -1.36
C PRO A 192 -26.32 -11.56 -1.51
N TRP A 193 -25.02 -11.29 -1.37
CA TRP A 193 -24.51 -9.96 -1.66
C TRP A 193 -24.77 -9.58 -3.12
N SER A 194 -25.07 -8.30 -3.35
CA SER A 194 -25.15 -7.78 -4.71
C SER A 194 -23.75 -7.83 -5.36
N MET A 195 -23.68 -7.85 -6.69
CA MET A 195 -22.37 -7.79 -7.37
C MET A 195 -21.57 -6.53 -6.99
N ALA A 196 -22.26 -5.41 -6.73
CA ALA A 196 -21.62 -4.19 -6.26
C ALA A 196 -21.03 -4.31 -4.84
N ASP A 197 -21.74 -5.00 -3.93
CA ASP A 197 -21.21 -5.30 -2.59
C ASP A 197 -19.99 -6.21 -2.67
N ARG A 198 -20.03 -7.24 -3.52
CA ARG A 198 -18.89 -8.14 -3.74
C ARG A 198 -17.68 -7.39 -4.29
N THR A 199 -17.87 -6.50 -5.26
CA THR A 199 -16.79 -5.63 -5.75
C THR A 199 -16.20 -4.76 -4.64
N ARG A 200 -17.06 -4.08 -3.85
CA ARG A 200 -16.58 -3.28 -2.70
C ARG A 200 -15.82 -4.13 -1.68
N HIS A 201 -16.27 -5.36 -1.43
CA HIS A 201 -15.60 -6.27 -0.51
C HIS A 201 -14.22 -6.69 -1.03
N LEU A 202 -14.08 -6.99 -2.32
CA LEU A 202 -12.78 -7.27 -2.93
C LEU A 202 -11.83 -6.08 -2.82
N ASP A 203 -12.33 -4.85 -3.01
CA ASP A 203 -11.53 -3.63 -2.83
C ASP A 203 -11.07 -3.49 -1.38
N PHE A 204 -11.94 -3.80 -0.42
CA PHE A 204 -11.57 -3.84 1.00
C PHE A 204 -10.50 -4.90 1.30
N LEU A 205 -10.65 -6.13 0.80
CA LEU A 205 -9.70 -7.23 1.01
C LEU A 205 -8.28 -6.85 0.55
N ALA A 206 -8.15 -6.19 -0.61
CA ALA A 206 -6.87 -5.64 -1.06
C ALA A 206 -6.23 -4.70 -0.03
N THR A 207 -7.02 -3.82 0.58
CA THR A 207 -6.48 -2.83 1.54
C THR A 207 -5.91 -3.44 2.82
N VAL A 208 -6.32 -4.67 3.16
CA VAL A 208 -5.90 -5.43 4.34
C VAL A 208 -4.99 -6.61 4.00
N LYS A 209 -4.50 -6.69 2.75
CA LYS A 209 -3.64 -7.78 2.25
C LYS A 209 -4.26 -9.18 2.37
N ALA A 210 -5.58 -9.27 2.30
CA ALA A 210 -6.26 -10.55 2.12
C ALA A 210 -6.19 -10.95 0.65
N ASN A 211 -6.04 -12.25 0.39
CA ASN A 211 -5.80 -12.81 -0.94
C ASN A 211 -6.85 -13.85 -1.35
N THR A 212 -7.94 -14.05 -0.60
CA THR A 212 -8.95 -15.04 -0.96
C THR A 212 -10.37 -14.53 -0.75
N TYR A 213 -11.23 -14.74 -1.74
CA TYR A 213 -12.67 -14.58 -1.62
C TYR A 213 -13.39 -15.82 -2.16
N VAL A 214 -14.06 -16.54 -1.26
CA VAL A 214 -14.81 -17.76 -1.61
C VAL A 214 -16.27 -17.39 -1.89
N TYR A 215 -16.65 -17.49 -3.16
CA TYR A 215 -18.02 -17.40 -3.63
C TYR A 215 -18.77 -18.69 -3.27
N SER A 216 -19.55 -18.65 -2.17
CA SER A 216 -20.40 -19.78 -1.73
C SER A 216 -21.78 -19.36 -1.19
N PRO A 217 -22.47 -18.36 -1.80
CA PRO A 217 -23.77 -17.91 -1.31
C PRO A 217 -24.76 -19.08 -1.27
N LYS A 218 -25.34 -19.36 -0.09
CA LYS A 218 -26.17 -20.57 0.11
C LYS A 218 -27.47 -20.53 -0.69
N ASP A 219 -27.98 -19.32 -0.94
CA ASP A 219 -29.22 -19.08 -1.67
C ASP A 219 -28.99 -18.88 -3.19
N ASP A 220 -27.77 -19.08 -3.70
CA ASP A 220 -27.54 -19.20 -5.14
C ASP A 220 -27.91 -20.63 -5.60
N PRO A 221 -29.02 -20.79 -6.36
CA PRO A 221 -29.47 -22.12 -6.73
C PRO A 221 -28.47 -22.81 -7.66
N TYR A 222 -27.72 -22.07 -8.48
CA TYR A 222 -26.78 -22.65 -9.44
C TYR A 222 -25.48 -23.13 -8.80
N ALA A 223 -25.20 -22.72 -7.56
CA ALA A 223 -24.10 -23.23 -6.76
C ALA A 223 -24.56 -24.36 -5.79
N ARG A 224 -25.86 -24.66 -5.72
CA ARG A 224 -26.41 -25.65 -4.77
C ARG A 224 -27.52 -26.50 -5.37
N ASP A 225 -28.79 -26.08 -5.35
CA ASP A 225 -29.92 -26.97 -5.67
C ASP A 225 -29.98 -27.36 -7.17
N ARG A 226 -29.56 -26.44 -8.03
CA ARG A 226 -29.49 -26.56 -9.50
C ARG A 226 -28.04 -26.62 -9.97
N TRP A 227 -27.15 -27.22 -9.18
CA TRP A 227 -25.70 -27.24 -9.46
C TRP A 227 -25.33 -27.87 -10.82
N ARG A 228 -26.16 -28.76 -11.34
CA ARG A 228 -26.00 -29.39 -12.67
C ARG A 228 -26.29 -28.46 -13.83
N GLU A 229 -27.07 -27.41 -13.61
CA GLU A 229 -27.50 -26.48 -14.65
C GLU A 229 -26.44 -25.41 -14.90
N ALA A 230 -26.33 -24.95 -16.14
CA ALA A 230 -25.47 -23.82 -16.48
C ALA A 230 -25.99 -22.53 -15.84
N TYR A 231 -25.07 -21.64 -15.45
CA TYR A 231 -25.45 -20.28 -15.09
C TYR A 231 -26.07 -19.57 -16.30
N PRO A 232 -27.05 -18.66 -16.09
CA PRO A 232 -27.47 -17.72 -17.12
C PRO A 232 -26.26 -16.92 -17.61
N ALA A 233 -26.18 -16.67 -18.91
CA ALA A 233 -25.02 -16.00 -19.53
C ALA A 233 -24.72 -14.62 -18.89
N ALA A 234 -25.76 -13.86 -18.53
CA ALA A 234 -25.59 -12.57 -17.85
C ALA A 234 -24.95 -12.73 -16.46
N THR A 235 -25.35 -13.74 -15.69
CA THR A 235 -24.77 -14.03 -14.38
C THR A 235 -23.32 -14.47 -14.51
N LEU A 236 -23.03 -15.37 -15.46
CA LEU A 236 -21.66 -15.84 -15.70
C LEU A 236 -20.73 -14.68 -16.10
N LYS A 237 -21.19 -13.77 -16.98
CA LYS A 237 -20.45 -12.55 -17.35
C LYS A 237 -20.19 -11.64 -16.14
N ALA A 238 -21.17 -11.48 -15.25
CA ALA A 238 -21.01 -10.69 -14.04
C ALA A 238 -19.99 -11.33 -13.08
N LEU A 239 -20.00 -12.65 -12.93
CA LEU A 239 -19.00 -13.39 -12.16
C LEU A 239 -17.59 -13.27 -12.77
N GLY A 240 -17.46 -13.33 -14.11
CA GLY A 240 -16.16 -13.09 -14.78
C GLY A 240 -15.62 -11.67 -14.57
N THR A 241 -16.51 -10.67 -14.52
CA THR A 241 -16.14 -9.29 -14.15
C THR A 241 -15.65 -9.20 -12.71
N LEU A 242 -16.31 -9.93 -11.81
CA LEU A 242 -15.93 -10.00 -10.40
C LEU A 242 -14.59 -10.72 -10.21
N ALA A 243 -14.34 -11.83 -10.90
CA ALA A 243 -13.07 -12.54 -10.89
C ALA A 243 -11.92 -11.68 -11.46
N THR A 244 -12.19 -10.91 -12.52
CA THR A 244 -11.22 -9.92 -13.05
C THR A 244 -10.89 -8.85 -12.02
N THR A 245 -11.89 -8.38 -11.26
CA THR A 245 -11.68 -7.42 -10.17
C THR A 245 -10.86 -8.03 -9.04
N ALA A 246 -11.15 -9.28 -8.67
CA ALA A 246 -10.40 -10.00 -7.64
C ALA A 246 -8.93 -10.13 -8.02
N ARG A 247 -8.63 -10.56 -9.26
CA ARG A 247 -7.26 -10.66 -9.78
C ARG A 247 -6.52 -9.33 -9.76
N ARG A 248 -7.15 -8.22 -10.16
CA ARG A 248 -6.54 -6.88 -10.07
C ARG A 248 -6.17 -6.50 -8.63
N ASN A 249 -6.94 -7.01 -7.67
CA ASN A 249 -6.76 -6.78 -6.26
C ASN A 249 -5.86 -7.83 -5.59
N HIS A 250 -5.22 -8.71 -6.37
CA HIS A 250 -4.42 -9.83 -5.87
C HIS A 250 -5.21 -10.71 -4.89
N VAL A 251 -6.47 -10.95 -5.23
CA VAL A 251 -7.40 -11.84 -4.52
C VAL A 251 -7.79 -12.99 -5.42
N ASP A 252 -7.59 -14.21 -4.93
CA ASP A 252 -8.11 -15.43 -5.53
C ASP A 252 -9.63 -15.47 -5.40
N PHE A 253 -10.29 -15.42 -6.56
CA PHE A 253 -11.73 -15.68 -6.65
C PHE A 253 -11.96 -17.20 -6.65
N VAL A 254 -12.41 -17.73 -5.52
CA VAL A 254 -12.65 -19.18 -5.36
C VAL A 254 -14.13 -19.46 -5.53
N TYR A 255 -14.49 -20.13 -6.62
CA TYR A 255 -15.84 -20.62 -6.82
C TYR A 255 -16.07 -21.93 -6.05
N ALA A 256 -17.07 -21.97 -5.18
CA ALA A 256 -17.45 -23.17 -4.44
C ALA A 256 -18.86 -23.65 -4.82
N VAL A 257 -19.00 -24.95 -5.09
CA VAL A 257 -20.27 -25.62 -5.37
C VAL A 257 -20.61 -26.58 -4.23
N SER A 258 -21.88 -26.65 -3.85
CA SER A 258 -22.41 -27.48 -2.76
C SER A 258 -23.37 -28.56 -3.30
N PRO A 259 -22.86 -29.61 -3.98
CA PRO A 259 -23.71 -30.61 -4.66
C PRO A 259 -24.30 -31.66 -3.70
N GLY A 260 -23.84 -31.67 -2.43
CA GLY A 260 -24.20 -32.65 -1.41
C GLY A 260 -25.70 -32.99 -1.28
N PRO A 261 -26.65 -32.04 -1.42
CA PRO A 261 -28.07 -32.36 -1.31
C PRO A 261 -28.62 -33.34 -2.35
N SER A 262 -28.00 -33.47 -3.53
CA SER A 262 -28.56 -34.29 -4.62
C SER A 262 -27.55 -35.08 -5.44
N VAL A 263 -26.25 -35.03 -5.12
CA VAL A 263 -25.22 -35.77 -5.87
C VAL A 263 -25.39 -37.28 -5.74
N CYS A 264 -25.28 -37.98 -6.86
CA CYS A 264 -25.23 -39.43 -6.97
C CYS A 264 -23.78 -39.85 -7.23
N PHE A 265 -23.11 -40.38 -6.21
CA PHE A 265 -21.68 -40.73 -6.29
C PHE A 265 -21.35 -41.83 -7.30
N SER A 266 -22.33 -42.63 -7.71
CA SER A 266 -22.18 -43.71 -8.68
C SER A 266 -22.56 -43.34 -10.11
N ASP A 267 -23.06 -42.11 -10.35
CA ASP A 267 -23.45 -41.67 -11.69
C ASP A 267 -22.34 -40.83 -12.35
N PRO A 268 -21.71 -41.30 -13.43
CA PRO A 268 -20.72 -40.53 -14.17
C PRO A 268 -21.27 -39.20 -14.71
N ALA A 269 -22.58 -39.08 -14.94
CA ALA A 269 -23.18 -37.84 -15.42
C ALA A 269 -23.04 -36.69 -14.41
N ASP A 270 -23.01 -37.00 -13.12
CA ASP A 270 -22.82 -36.02 -12.05
C ASP A 270 -21.39 -35.49 -11.99
N VAL A 271 -20.40 -36.36 -12.21
CA VAL A 271 -19.00 -35.95 -12.34
C VAL A 271 -18.85 -35.01 -13.54
N GLN A 272 -19.40 -35.39 -14.70
CA GLN A 272 -19.36 -34.55 -15.90
C GLN A 272 -20.10 -33.22 -15.71
N ALA A 273 -21.18 -33.18 -14.92
CA ALA A 273 -21.88 -31.94 -14.61
C ALA A 273 -21.03 -31.00 -13.76
N LEU A 274 -20.27 -31.50 -12.78
CA LEU A 274 -19.31 -30.71 -12.00
C LEU A 274 -18.17 -30.18 -12.88
N GLU A 275 -17.59 -31.02 -13.73
CA GLU A 275 -16.52 -30.63 -14.65
C GLU A 275 -16.96 -29.50 -15.57
N ARG A 276 -18.12 -29.64 -16.24
CA ARG A 276 -18.70 -28.57 -17.08
C ARG A 276 -18.91 -27.27 -16.29
N LYS A 277 -19.32 -27.37 -15.03
CA LYS A 277 -19.52 -26.20 -14.16
C LYS A 277 -18.20 -25.48 -13.87
N PHE A 278 -17.15 -26.23 -13.58
CA PHE A 278 -15.83 -25.66 -13.33
C PHE A 278 -15.20 -25.09 -14.60
N ASP A 279 -15.36 -25.74 -15.74
CA ASP A 279 -14.84 -25.24 -17.01
C ASP A 279 -15.48 -23.90 -17.40
N ALA A 280 -16.79 -23.76 -17.19
CA ALA A 280 -17.49 -22.49 -17.41
C ALA A 280 -17.00 -21.35 -16.48
N MET A 281 -16.43 -21.68 -15.32
CA MET A 281 -15.86 -20.68 -14.40
C MET A 281 -14.40 -20.34 -14.70
N ARG A 282 -13.70 -21.19 -15.48
CA ARG A 282 -12.31 -20.98 -15.90
C ARG A 282 -12.18 -20.17 -17.20
N SER A 283 -13.24 -20.14 -18.01
CA SER A 283 -13.32 -19.42 -19.29
C SER A 283 -13.54 -17.92 -19.12
#